data_AF-A0A7C8ZQA9-F1
#
_entry.id   AF-A0A7C8ZQA9-F1
#
_cell.length_a   1.000
_cell.length_b   1.000
_cell.length_c   1.000
_cell.angle_alpha   90.00
_cell.angle_beta   90.00
_cell.angle_gamma   90.00
#
_symmetry.space_group_name_H-M   'P 1'
#
loop_
_entity.id
_entity.type
_entity.pdbx_description
1 polymer ?
#
loop_
_entity_poly.entity_id
_entity_poly.type
_entity_poly.pdbx_seq_one_letter_code
_entity_poly.pdbx_strand_id
1 'polypeptide(L)'
;SSTRVGKAGINAPADRLPKHGTKSISSRAIPTRSSRADSIMSVNDIAMQSQPLLSIKDSSKEDRERFVVRRYKFEEPRLEQIQDLEGGIAKYFREDLSRRLLSTDFKKHVDGIEMLHKALPSIAKDVIEVMDILLRWFVLRFCESNTTCLSKVLEFLPELVEALKSEGYFLTEAEA
;
A
#
# COMPACT_ATOMS: atom_id res chain seq x y z
N SER A 1 41.14 59.35 21.10
CA SER A 1 42.46 59.23 20.44
C SER A 1 42.21 58.63 19.06
N SER A 2 42.36 59.38 17.97
CA SER A 2 43.64 59.59 17.23
C SER A 2 44.13 58.26 16.62
N THR A 3 44.38 58.12 15.31
CA THR A 3 44.80 59.15 14.34
C THR A 3 44.29 58.91 12.91
N ARG A 4 44.14 60.04 12.20
CA ARG A 4 44.12 60.30 10.74
C ARG A 4 45.17 59.46 9.96
N VAL A 5 45.18 59.32 8.63
CA VAL A 5 45.17 60.28 7.48
C VAL A 5 44.85 59.45 6.21
N GLY A 6 44.27 59.92 5.09
CA GLY A 6 43.68 61.22 4.72
C GLY A 6 43.81 61.49 3.20
N LYS A 7 42.70 61.90 2.54
CA LYS A 7 42.50 62.50 1.18
C LYS A 7 43.22 61.83 -0.03
N ALA A 8 42.56 61.37 -1.10
CA ALA A 8 41.43 61.86 -1.91
C ALA A 8 41.75 62.97 -2.94
N GLY A 9 41.48 62.66 -4.22
CA GLY A 9 41.17 63.60 -5.31
C GLY A 9 40.60 62.83 -6.52
N ILE A 10 39.31 62.98 -6.87
CA ILE A 10 38.68 63.90 -7.86
C ILE A 10 39.14 63.67 -9.33
N ASN A 11 38.34 63.66 -10.42
CA ASN A 11 36.87 63.67 -10.69
C ASN A 11 36.66 63.33 -12.21
N ALA A 12 35.51 62.89 -12.76
CA ALA A 12 34.30 62.27 -12.18
C ALA A 12 33.55 61.30 -13.17
N PRO A 13 32.49 61.61 -13.99
CA PRO A 13 31.48 60.57 -14.34
C PRO A 13 31.10 60.39 -15.84
N ALA A 14 30.61 59.20 -16.22
CA ALA A 14 29.72 59.02 -17.38
C ALA A 14 28.92 57.69 -17.36
N ASP A 15 27.60 57.85 -17.36
CA ASP A 15 26.52 56.90 -17.65
C ASP A 15 26.66 56.12 -18.98
N ARG A 16 26.31 54.81 -19.01
CA ARG A 16 25.30 54.19 -19.92
C ARG A 16 25.39 52.66 -20.11
N LEU A 17 24.24 51.99 -19.97
CA LEU A 17 23.84 50.82 -20.76
C LEU A 17 23.27 51.31 -22.13
N PRO A 18 23.27 50.50 -23.21
CA PRO A 18 22.01 49.85 -23.61
C PRO A 18 22.16 48.49 -24.38
N LYS A 19 21.00 47.95 -24.81
CA LYS A 19 20.77 46.59 -25.37
C LYS A 19 20.89 46.48 -26.91
N HIS A 20 21.06 45.22 -27.39
CA HIS A 20 20.18 44.49 -28.34
C HIS A 20 20.80 43.96 -29.67
N GLY A 21 20.53 42.68 -30.00
CA GLY A 21 20.71 42.03 -31.31
C GLY A 21 20.35 40.52 -31.28
N THR A 22 19.09 40.13 -31.56
CA THR A 22 18.55 39.58 -32.84
C THR A 22 18.78 38.08 -33.15
N LYS A 23 17.67 37.31 -33.01
CA LYS A 23 17.20 36.14 -33.80
C LYS A 23 18.13 34.93 -34.08
N SER A 24 17.69 33.75 -33.64
CA SER A 24 17.39 32.62 -34.56
C SER A 24 16.47 31.58 -33.90
N ILE A 25 15.63 30.91 -34.70
CA ILE A 25 14.82 29.75 -34.31
C ILE A 25 15.61 28.50 -34.75
N SER A 26 15.78 27.51 -33.88
CA SER A 26 16.20 26.18 -34.29
C SER A 26 15.53 25.12 -33.43
N SER A 27 14.60 24.39 -34.03
CA SER A 27 13.98 23.21 -33.44
C SER A 27 14.93 22.02 -33.53
N ARG A 28 15.24 21.41 -32.37
CA ARG A 28 15.78 20.05 -32.31
C ARG A 28 15.06 19.28 -31.22
N ALA A 29 14.48 18.15 -31.61
CA ALA A 29 13.63 17.32 -30.77
C ALA A 29 14.31 15.99 -30.41
N ILE A 30 13.70 15.28 -29.44
CA ILE A 30 13.92 13.85 -29.10
C ILE A 30 15.26 13.58 -28.34
N PRO A 31 15.32 12.66 -27.34
CA PRO A 31 14.30 11.72 -26.88
C PRO A 31 13.76 11.93 -25.46
N THR A 32 12.45 11.76 -25.32
CA THR A 32 11.83 11.20 -24.13
C THR A 32 12.36 9.79 -23.88
N ARG A 33 13.29 9.61 -22.94
CA ARG A 33 13.61 8.28 -22.40
C ARG A 33 12.49 7.86 -21.44
N SER A 34 11.33 7.56 -22.01
CA SER A 34 10.24 6.85 -21.36
C SER A 34 10.77 5.47 -20.96
N SER A 35 11.30 5.34 -19.74
CA SER A 35 11.58 4.04 -19.12
C SER A 35 10.27 3.38 -18.69
N ARG A 36 9.39 3.11 -19.67
CA ARG A 36 8.57 1.90 -19.61
C ARG A 36 9.54 0.74 -19.75
N ALA A 37 10.15 0.39 -18.62
CA ALA A 37 10.50 -0.99 -18.39
C ALA A 37 9.16 -1.71 -18.25
N ASP A 38 8.58 -2.08 -19.39
CA ASP A 38 7.63 -3.19 -19.45
C ASP A 38 8.45 -4.41 -19.03
N SER A 39 8.50 -4.63 -17.72
CA SER A 39 9.27 -5.71 -17.11
C SER A 39 8.79 -7.00 -17.74
N ILE A 40 9.69 -7.69 -18.44
CA ILE A 40 9.41 -9.01 -19.02
C ILE A 40 9.11 -9.94 -17.84
N MET A 41 7.82 -10.13 -17.57
CA MET A 41 7.35 -10.95 -16.47
C MET A 41 7.79 -12.39 -16.71
N SER A 42 8.27 -13.06 -15.66
CA SER A 42 8.68 -14.45 -15.82
C SER A 42 7.47 -15.35 -16.10
N VAL A 43 7.70 -16.49 -16.74
CA VAL A 43 6.64 -17.49 -16.97
C VAL A 43 6.03 -17.93 -15.63
N ASN A 44 6.83 -17.98 -14.56
CA ASN A 44 6.38 -18.27 -13.20
C ASN A 44 5.47 -17.16 -12.64
N ASP A 45 5.79 -15.88 -12.85
CA ASP A 45 4.93 -14.77 -12.40
C ASP A 45 3.56 -14.80 -13.10
N ILE A 46 3.55 -15.10 -14.40
CA ILE A 46 2.33 -15.24 -15.20
C ILE A 46 1.49 -16.43 -14.71
N ALA A 47 2.13 -17.58 -14.48
CA ALA A 47 1.47 -18.80 -13.97
C ALA A 47 0.95 -18.65 -12.53
N MET A 48 1.60 -17.81 -11.72
CA MET A 48 1.13 -17.43 -10.39
C MET A 48 -0.07 -16.48 -10.49
N GLN A 49 -0.01 -15.44 -11.34
CA GLN A 49 -1.09 -14.46 -11.47
C GLN A 49 -2.40 -15.04 -12.03
N SER A 50 -2.36 -16.16 -12.75
CA SER A 50 -3.54 -16.89 -13.21
C SER A 50 -4.21 -17.75 -12.12
N GLN A 51 -3.56 -18.00 -10.98
CA GLN A 51 -4.20 -18.69 -9.85
C GLN A 51 -5.19 -17.76 -9.14
N PRO A 52 -6.27 -18.30 -8.54
CA PRO A 52 -7.17 -17.54 -7.68
C PRO A 52 -6.42 -16.78 -6.59
N LEU A 53 -6.87 -15.56 -6.27
CA LEU A 53 -6.24 -14.73 -5.23
C LEU A 53 -6.44 -15.33 -3.82
N LEU A 54 -7.50 -16.11 -3.64
CA LEU A 54 -7.87 -16.82 -2.43
C LEU A 54 -8.13 -18.31 -2.74
N SER A 55 -7.66 -19.20 -1.86
CA SER A 55 -7.72 -20.66 -2.01
C SER A 55 -8.70 -21.27 -1.01
N ILE A 56 -10.00 -21.10 -1.28
CA ILE A 56 -11.08 -21.46 -0.35
C ILE A 56 -11.45 -22.95 -0.32
N LYS A 57 -10.86 -23.78 -1.19
CA LYS A 57 -11.25 -25.20 -1.41
C LYS A 57 -11.27 -26.05 -0.13
N ASP A 58 -10.33 -25.78 0.79
CA ASP A 58 -10.19 -26.46 2.07
C ASP A 58 -10.40 -25.49 3.26
N SER A 59 -11.25 -24.46 3.06
CA SER A 59 -11.75 -23.57 4.11
C SER A 59 -12.82 -24.29 4.93
N SER A 60 -12.59 -24.38 6.23
CA SER A 60 -13.68 -24.48 7.21
C SER A 60 -13.69 -23.18 8.00
N LYS A 61 -14.59 -22.26 7.64
CA LYS A 61 -14.72 -20.97 8.33
C LYS A 61 -15.28 -21.15 9.75
N GLU A 62 -16.38 -21.89 9.85
CA GLU A 62 -17.10 -22.15 11.10
C GLU A 62 -16.19 -22.76 12.19
N ASP A 63 -15.25 -23.65 11.82
CA ASP A 63 -14.29 -24.19 12.78
C ASP A 63 -13.28 -23.14 13.27
N ARG A 64 -12.78 -22.27 12.39
CA ARG A 64 -11.84 -21.20 12.79
C ARG A 64 -12.53 -20.24 13.76
N GLU A 65 -13.75 -19.83 13.47
CA GLU A 65 -14.57 -18.97 14.33
C GLU A 65 -14.81 -19.60 15.70
N ARG A 66 -15.14 -20.90 15.75
CA ARG A 66 -15.22 -21.68 17.00
C ARG A 66 -13.92 -21.66 17.82
N PHE A 67 -12.74 -21.52 17.20
CA PHE A 67 -11.48 -21.34 17.93
C PHE A 67 -11.28 -19.90 18.39
N VAL A 68 -11.64 -18.89 17.58
CA VAL A 68 -11.50 -17.46 17.91
C VAL A 68 -12.27 -17.11 19.18
N VAL A 69 -13.58 -17.38 19.22
CA VAL A 69 -14.48 -17.03 20.35
C VAL A 69 -14.00 -17.61 21.69
N ARG A 70 -13.31 -18.76 21.68
CA ARG A 70 -12.82 -19.43 22.90
C ARG A 70 -11.46 -18.92 23.38
N ARG A 71 -10.67 -18.24 22.54
CA ARG A 71 -9.24 -17.96 22.77
C ARG A 71 -8.88 -16.48 22.75
N TYR A 72 -9.60 -15.66 22.00
CA TYR A 72 -9.25 -14.27 21.79
C TYR A 72 -9.98 -13.38 22.81
N LYS A 73 -9.20 -12.65 23.60
CA LYS A 73 -9.66 -11.52 24.42
C LYS A 73 -9.12 -10.25 23.79
N PHE A 74 -9.82 -9.13 23.98
CA PHE A 74 -9.39 -7.82 23.50
C PHE A 74 -8.21 -7.30 24.35
N GLU A 75 -7.02 -7.79 24.01
CA GLU A 75 -5.71 -7.55 24.62
C GLU A 75 -4.68 -7.39 23.47
N GLU A 76 -3.46 -6.95 23.76
CA GLU A 76 -2.37 -6.91 22.77
C GLU A 76 -2.15 -8.29 22.12
N PRO A 77 -2.05 -8.40 20.78
CA PRO A 77 -1.94 -9.69 20.09
C PRO A 77 -0.72 -10.49 20.55
N ARG A 78 -0.97 -11.70 21.08
CA ARG A 78 0.10 -12.61 21.54
C ARG A 78 0.81 -13.23 20.35
N LEU A 79 2.09 -13.57 20.51
CA LEU A 79 2.90 -14.18 19.45
C LEU A 79 2.24 -15.42 18.82
N GLU A 80 1.61 -16.28 19.62
CA GLU A 80 0.85 -17.45 19.15
C GLU A 80 -0.29 -17.04 18.20
N GLN A 81 -1.04 -15.98 18.53
CA GLN A 81 -2.15 -15.48 17.71
C GLN A 81 -1.67 -14.85 16.41
N ILE A 82 -0.49 -14.22 16.43
CA ILE A 82 0.16 -13.69 15.22
C ILE A 82 0.61 -14.86 14.32
N GLN A 83 1.23 -15.89 14.87
CA GLN A 83 1.66 -17.07 14.12
C GLN A 83 0.48 -17.86 13.53
N ASP A 84 -0.62 -18.02 14.28
CA ASP A 84 -1.87 -18.61 13.78
C ASP A 84 -2.45 -17.79 12.61
N LEU A 85 -2.41 -16.46 12.69
CA LEU A 85 -2.85 -15.55 11.64
C LEU A 85 -1.95 -15.63 10.39
N GLU A 86 -0.62 -15.63 10.57
CA GLU A 86 0.37 -15.80 9.50
C GLU A 86 0.17 -17.14 8.77
N GLY A 87 -0.05 -18.23 9.52
CA GLY A 87 -0.38 -19.54 8.97
C GLY A 87 -1.70 -19.56 8.20
N GLY A 88 -2.72 -18.85 8.70
CA GLY A 88 -3.98 -18.64 7.98
C GLY A 88 -3.78 -17.90 6.65
N ILE A 89 -3.03 -16.80 6.66
CA ILE A 89 -2.73 -16.02 5.45
C ILE A 89 -1.92 -16.85 4.45
N ALA A 90 -0.88 -17.56 4.91
CA ALA A 90 -0.09 -18.44 4.06
C ALA A 90 -0.87 -19.62 3.48
N LYS A 91 -1.91 -20.12 4.17
CA LYS A 91 -2.75 -21.22 3.68
C LYS A 91 -3.79 -20.78 2.65
N TYR A 92 -4.48 -19.66 2.89
CA TYR A 92 -5.66 -19.29 2.10
C TYR A 92 -5.44 -18.14 1.11
N PHE A 93 -4.35 -17.38 1.20
CA PHE A 93 -4.06 -16.26 0.30
C PHE A 93 -2.96 -16.66 -0.68
N ARG A 94 -3.10 -16.24 -1.94
CA ARG A 94 -2.10 -16.51 -2.99
C ARG A 94 -0.73 -15.99 -2.58
N GLU A 95 0.33 -16.68 -2.99
CA GLU A 95 1.69 -16.49 -2.49
C GLU A 95 2.25 -15.06 -2.64
N ASP A 96 1.91 -14.35 -3.74
CA ASP A 96 2.25 -12.93 -3.93
C ASP A 96 1.51 -11.99 -2.98
N LEU A 97 0.22 -12.25 -2.71
CA LEU A 97 -0.58 -11.48 -1.76
C LEU A 97 -0.14 -11.77 -0.32
N SER A 98 0.08 -13.04 0.04
CA SER A 98 0.60 -13.44 1.35
C SER A 98 1.93 -12.75 1.67
N ARG A 99 2.91 -12.80 0.75
CA ARG A 99 4.19 -12.06 0.88
C ARG A 99 4.03 -10.55 1.05
N ARG A 100 2.98 -9.96 0.47
CA ARG A 100 2.68 -8.52 0.59
C ARG A 100 2.12 -8.20 1.97
N LEU A 101 1.12 -8.96 2.44
CA LEU A 101 0.44 -8.76 3.72
C LEU A 101 1.31 -9.13 4.94
N LEU A 102 2.24 -10.08 4.79
CA LEU A 102 3.16 -10.53 5.85
C LEU A 102 4.55 -9.85 5.78
N SER A 103 4.71 -8.81 4.97
CA SER A 103 5.98 -8.08 4.88
C SER A 103 6.27 -7.27 6.15
N THR A 104 7.53 -6.92 6.38
CA THR A 104 7.93 -5.89 7.36
C THR A 104 7.90 -4.47 6.79
N ASP A 105 7.71 -4.31 5.46
CA ASP A 105 7.55 -3.01 4.80
C ASP A 105 6.06 -2.69 4.60
N PHE A 106 5.59 -1.64 5.27
CA PHE A 106 4.20 -1.17 5.18
C PHE A 106 3.77 -0.79 3.75
N LYS A 107 4.71 -0.46 2.86
CA LYS A 107 4.39 -0.22 1.44
C LYS A 107 3.92 -1.50 0.76
N LYS A 108 4.43 -2.66 1.18
CA LYS A 108 3.96 -3.97 0.70
C LYS A 108 2.58 -4.30 1.26
N HIS A 109 2.27 -3.91 2.49
CA HIS A 109 0.89 -3.99 3.02
C HIS A 109 -0.06 -3.17 2.16
N VAL A 110 0.29 -1.91 1.84
CA VAL A 110 -0.48 -1.03 0.95
C VAL A 110 -0.69 -1.66 -0.43
N ASP A 111 0.37 -2.17 -1.08
CA ASP A 111 0.26 -2.89 -2.34
C ASP A 111 -0.68 -4.12 -2.24
N GLY A 112 -0.65 -4.84 -1.11
CA GLY A 112 -1.47 -6.02 -0.86
C GLY A 112 -2.96 -5.68 -0.71
N ILE A 113 -3.27 -4.59 0.00
CA ILE A 113 -4.64 -4.06 0.10
C ILE A 113 -5.12 -3.52 -1.25
N GLU A 114 -4.27 -2.85 -2.03
CA GLU A 114 -4.62 -2.43 -3.39
C GLU A 114 -4.90 -3.62 -4.33
N MET A 115 -4.19 -4.74 -4.16
CA MET A 115 -4.42 -5.99 -4.89
C MET A 115 -5.77 -6.64 -4.50
N LEU A 116 -6.09 -6.71 -3.20
CA LEU A 116 -7.40 -7.19 -2.72
C LEU A 116 -8.54 -6.29 -3.20
N HIS A 117 -8.39 -4.97 -3.08
CA HIS A 117 -9.36 -3.97 -3.51
C HIS A 117 -9.70 -4.12 -5.00
N LYS A 118 -8.69 -4.23 -5.87
CA LYS A 118 -8.92 -4.43 -7.32
C LYS A 118 -9.61 -5.75 -7.67
N ALA A 119 -9.40 -6.79 -6.86
CA ALA A 119 -10.01 -8.10 -7.07
C ALA A 119 -11.41 -8.21 -6.46
N LEU A 120 -11.72 -7.44 -5.40
CA LEU A 120 -12.93 -7.57 -4.59
C LEU A 120 -14.24 -7.76 -5.41
N PRO A 121 -14.50 -7.02 -6.51
CA PRO A 121 -15.71 -7.19 -7.30
C PRO A 121 -15.90 -8.58 -7.94
N SER A 122 -14.83 -9.39 -8.07
CA SER A 122 -14.89 -10.76 -8.60
C SER A 122 -14.66 -11.85 -7.56
N ILE A 123 -14.23 -11.51 -6.34
CA ILE A 123 -13.88 -12.48 -5.27
C ILE A 123 -14.65 -12.27 -3.96
N ALA A 124 -15.74 -11.48 -3.95
CA ALA A 124 -16.49 -11.16 -2.72
C ALA A 124 -16.90 -12.40 -1.91
N LYS A 125 -17.33 -13.49 -2.57
CA LYS A 125 -17.65 -14.79 -1.95
C LYS A 125 -16.44 -15.47 -1.33
N ASP A 126 -15.31 -15.45 -2.02
CA ASP A 126 -14.06 -16.03 -1.52
C ASP A 126 -13.52 -15.21 -0.33
N VAL A 127 -13.74 -13.89 -0.34
CA VAL A 127 -13.41 -12.97 0.76
C VAL A 127 -14.28 -13.24 1.99
N ILE A 128 -15.58 -13.53 1.83
CA ILE A 128 -16.46 -13.98 2.93
C ILE A 128 -15.89 -15.24 3.58
N GLU A 129 -15.41 -16.20 2.79
CA GLU A 129 -14.81 -17.46 3.27
C GLU A 129 -13.51 -17.29 4.07
N VAL A 130 -12.86 -16.12 4.06
CA VAL A 130 -11.63 -15.83 4.84
C VAL A 130 -11.73 -14.54 5.68
N MET A 131 -12.94 -14.01 5.85
CA MET A 131 -13.19 -12.72 6.49
C MET A 131 -12.64 -12.66 7.93
N ASP A 132 -12.81 -13.74 8.70
CA ASP A 132 -12.24 -13.90 10.04
C ASP A 132 -10.71 -13.71 10.05
N ILE A 133 -10.00 -14.11 9.01
CA ILE A 133 -8.54 -13.95 8.86
C ILE A 133 -8.21 -12.50 8.46
N LEU A 134 -8.95 -11.95 7.50
CA LEU A 134 -8.76 -10.59 6.99
C LEU A 134 -8.99 -9.52 8.08
N LEU A 135 -10.04 -9.66 8.89
CA LEU A 135 -10.35 -8.74 10.00
C LEU A 135 -9.27 -8.79 11.09
N ARG A 136 -8.80 -9.99 11.48
CA ARG A 136 -7.67 -10.11 12.43
C ARG A 136 -6.40 -9.46 11.90
N TRP A 137 -6.15 -9.50 10.59
CA TRP A 137 -5.02 -8.79 9.98
C TRP A 137 -5.20 -7.26 10.04
N PHE A 138 -6.42 -6.72 9.82
CA PHE A 138 -6.68 -5.30 10.03
C PHE A 138 -6.45 -4.88 11.49
N VAL A 139 -6.95 -5.65 12.46
CA VAL A 139 -6.74 -5.39 13.89
C VAL A 139 -5.24 -5.36 14.23
N LEU A 140 -4.45 -6.31 13.72
CA LEU A 140 -3.00 -6.31 13.91
C LEU A 140 -2.34 -5.03 13.35
N ARG A 141 -2.72 -4.59 12.15
CA ARG A 141 -2.23 -3.32 11.57
C ARG A 141 -2.68 -2.08 12.35
N PHE A 142 -3.83 -2.13 13.04
CA PHE A 142 -4.29 -1.04 13.91
C PHE A 142 -3.42 -0.92 15.18
N CYS A 143 -2.94 -2.04 15.73
CA CYS A 143 -2.03 -2.05 16.89
C CYS A 143 -0.64 -1.46 16.57
N GLU A 144 -0.12 -1.66 15.36
CA GLU A 144 1.26 -1.31 14.97
C GLU A 144 1.52 0.20 14.76
N SER A 145 0.53 1.06 14.98
CA SER A 145 0.66 2.53 14.89
C SER A 145 1.14 3.07 13.52
N ASN A 146 1.08 2.26 12.46
CA ASN A 146 1.46 2.70 11.11
C ASN A 146 0.31 3.44 10.42
N THR A 147 0.34 4.77 10.49
CA THR A 147 -0.73 5.62 9.94
C THR A 147 -0.94 5.46 8.43
N THR A 148 0.08 5.09 7.64
CA THR A 148 -0.07 4.96 6.19
C THR A 148 -0.78 3.67 5.79
N CYS A 149 -0.41 2.54 6.41
CA CYS A 149 -1.13 1.28 6.21
C CYS A 149 -2.57 1.38 6.76
N LEU A 150 -2.73 2.00 7.94
CA LEU A 150 -4.03 2.27 8.55
C LEU A 150 -4.95 3.05 7.60
N SER A 151 -4.49 4.18 7.04
CA SER A 151 -5.27 4.94 6.05
C SER A 151 -5.71 4.08 4.87
N LYS A 152 -4.84 3.21 4.33
CA LYS A 152 -5.19 2.34 3.20
C LYS A 152 -6.23 1.28 3.57
N VAL A 153 -6.19 0.74 4.79
CA VAL A 153 -7.24 -0.16 5.30
C VAL A 153 -8.56 0.59 5.44
N LEU A 154 -8.55 1.80 6.01
CA LEU A 154 -9.75 2.64 6.18
C LEU A 154 -10.36 3.07 4.84
N GLU A 155 -9.56 3.27 3.79
CA GLU A 155 -10.05 3.48 2.42
C GLU A 155 -10.73 2.24 1.82
N PHE A 156 -10.26 1.04 2.15
CA PHE A 156 -10.79 -0.22 1.62
C PHE A 156 -12.06 -0.72 2.33
N LEU A 157 -12.18 -0.45 3.64
CA LEU A 157 -13.31 -0.93 4.45
C LEU A 157 -14.71 -0.55 3.92
N PRO A 158 -14.99 0.67 3.41
CA PRO A 158 -16.30 1.00 2.84
C PRO A 158 -16.69 0.10 1.66
N GLU A 159 -15.74 -0.18 0.76
CA GLU A 159 -15.97 -1.03 -0.41
C GLU A 159 -16.11 -2.50 -0.02
N LEU A 160 -15.31 -2.96 0.95
CA LEU A 160 -15.47 -4.28 1.55
C LEU A 160 -16.87 -4.45 2.13
N VAL A 161 -17.31 -3.53 2.99
CA VAL A 161 -18.64 -3.56 3.62
C VAL A 161 -19.77 -3.55 2.58
N GLU A 162 -19.62 -2.78 1.48
CA GLU A 162 -20.62 -2.76 0.41
C GLU A 162 -20.65 -4.07 -0.39
N ALA A 163 -19.48 -4.67 -0.67
CA ALA A 163 -19.42 -5.99 -1.28
C ALA A 163 -20.10 -7.07 -0.42
N LEU A 164 -19.88 -7.05 0.90
CA LEU A 164 -20.56 -7.97 1.83
C LEU A 164 -22.08 -7.81 1.81
N LYS A 165 -22.59 -6.57 1.85
CA LYS A 165 -24.03 -6.31 1.70
C LYS A 165 -24.57 -6.81 0.37
N SER A 166 -23.82 -6.64 -0.73
CA SER A 166 -24.23 -7.08 -2.07
C SER A 166 -24.38 -8.60 -2.19
N GLU A 167 -23.59 -9.35 -1.43
CA GLU A 167 -23.68 -10.81 -1.28
C GLU A 167 -24.68 -11.24 -0.18
N GLY A 168 -25.34 -10.30 0.50
CA GLY A 168 -26.28 -10.55 1.59
C GLY A 168 -25.63 -11.05 2.88
N TYR A 169 -24.32 -10.81 3.05
CA TYR A 169 -23.53 -11.29 4.17
C TYR A 169 -23.63 -10.37 5.41
N PHE A 170 -23.74 -10.99 6.58
CA PHE A 170 -23.68 -10.34 7.89
C PHE A 170 -22.51 -10.96 8.68
N LEU A 171 -21.75 -10.12 9.40
CA LEU A 171 -20.64 -10.59 10.23
C LEU A 171 -21.12 -11.59 11.30
N THR A 172 -20.32 -12.61 11.58
CA THR A 172 -20.58 -13.55 12.68
C THR A 172 -20.17 -12.96 14.03
N GLU A 173 -20.54 -13.61 15.14
CA GLU A 173 -20.08 -13.25 16.50
C GLU A 173 -18.55 -13.28 16.63
N ALA A 174 -17.85 -14.07 15.81
CA ALA A 174 -16.39 -14.14 15.82
C ALA A 174 -15.71 -12.99 15.03
N GLU A 175 -16.50 -12.21 14.29
CA GLU A 175 -16.07 -11.14 13.39
C GLU A 175 -16.48 -9.72 13.85
N ALA A 176 -17.34 -9.63 14.87
CA ALA A 176 -17.94 -8.40 15.40
C ALA A 176 -17.37 -7.97 16.76
#